data_AF-A0A918BTC5-F1
#
_entry.id   AF-A0A918BTC5-F1
#
_cell.length_a   1.000
_cell.length_b   1.000
_cell.length_c   1.000
_cell.angle_alpha   90.00
_cell.angle_beta   90.00
_cell.angle_gamma   90.00
#
_symmetry.space_group_name_H-M   'P 1'
#
loop_
_entity.id
_entity.type
_entity.pdbx_description
1 polymer ?
#
loop_
_entity_poly.entity_id
_entity_poly.type
_entity_poly.pdbx_seq_one_letter_code
_entity_poly.pdbx_strand_id
1 'polypeptide(L)'
;MGVTHSAASQTAAQMARAGLVTHTPDPRDARIELTPKARALLPRIEAEWDATVAAMAELDAELSMPLAELLTEVAEAVRRRPFRERIAAAHRP
;
A
#
# COMPACT_ATOMS: atom_id res chain seq x y z
N MET A 1 -3.94 -1.41 -7.72
CA MET A 1 -2.55 -1.21 -7.25
C MET A 1 -2.16 0.23 -7.58
N GLY A 2 -2.23 1.15 -6.61
CA GLY A 2 -1.86 2.57 -6.77
C GLY A 2 -0.36 2.83 -6.83
N VAL A 3 0.41 1.88 -7.37
CA VAL A 3 1.87 1.96 -7.53
C VAL A 3 2.20 2.04 -9.00
N THR A 4 3.14 2.91 -9.35
CA THR A 4 3.65 2.98 -10.72
C THR A 4 4.30 1.64 -11.10
N HIS A 5 4.27 1.30 -12.38
CA HIS A 5 4.95 0.11 -12.89
C HIS A 5 6.44 0.08 -12.50
N SER A 6 7.09 1.26 -12.41
CA SER A 6 8.46 1.39 -11.92
C SER A 6 8.62 1.02 -10.44
N ALA A 7 7.70 1.41 -9.55
CA ALA A 7 7.76 1.09 -8.13
C ALA A 7 7.55 -0.40 -7.88
N ALA A 8 6.62 -1.02 -8.61
CA ALA A 8 6.40 -2.46 -8.54
C ALA A 8 7.65 -3.24 -8.98
N SER A 9 8.25 -2.89 -10.13
CA SER A 9 9.47 -3.53 -10.64
C SER A 9 10.66 -3.33 -9.71
N GLN A 10 10.80 -2.16 -9.08
CA GLN A 10 11.85 -1.91 -8.09
C GLN A 10 11.69 -2.78 -6.85
N THR A 11 10.45 -2.97 -6.38
CA THR A 11 10.14 -3.85 -5.24
C THR A 11 10.49 -5.29 -5.59
N ALA A 12 10.05 -5.78 -6.74
CA ALA A 12 10.38 -7.12 -7.23
C ALA A 12 11.90 -7.36 -7.33
N ALA A 13 12.65 -6.40 -7.87
CA ALA A 13 14.10 -6.50 -7.96
C ALA A 13 14.78 -6.56 -6.57
N GLN A 14 14.28 -5.79 -5.59
CA GLN A 14 14.78 -5.84 -4.22
C GLN A 14 14.47 -7.19 -3.55
N MET A 15 13.25 -7.71 -3.74
CA MET A 15 12.86 -9.04 -3.26
C MET A 15 13.72 -10.15 -3.89
N ALA A 16 14.03 -10.04 -5.18
CA ALA A 16 14.90 -10.99 -5.87
C ALA A 16 16.32 -10.97 -5.28
N ARG A 17 16.90 -9.77 -5.08
CA ARG A 17 18.20 -9.61 -4.41
C ARG A 17 18.22 -10.18 -2.99
N ALA A 18 17.10 -10.11 -2.28
CA ALA A 18 16.94 -10.68 -0.94
C ALA A 18 16.69 -12.21 -0.93
N GLY A 19 16.56 -12.84 -2.11
CA GLY A 19 16.25 -14.27 -2.25
C GLY A 19 14.82 -14.63 -1.86
N LEU A 20 13.90 -13.66 -1.94
CA LEU A 20 12.48 -13.85 -1.58
C LEU A 20 11.62 -14.21 -2.79
N VAL A 21 12.06 -13.83 -3.99
CA VAL A 21 11.37 -14.21 -5.24
C VAL A 21 12.36 -14.75 -6.27
N THR A 22 11.87 -15.62 -7.13
CA THR A 22 12.55 -16.05 -8.35
C THR A 22 11.82 -15.52 -9.57
N HIS A 23 12.59 -15.17 -10.60
CA HIS A 23 12.07 -14.88 -11.93
C HIS A 23 12.27 -16.11 -12.81
N THR A 24 11.19 -16.57 -13.44
CA THR A 24 11.30 -17.52 -14.55
C THR A 24 11.30 -16.70 -15.84
N PRO A 25 12.39 -16.66 -16.62
CA PRO A 25 12.43 -15.90 -17.86
C PRO A 25 11.45 -16.53 -18.86
N ASP A 26 10.33 -15.86 -19.11
CA ASP A 26 9.43 -16.16 -20.22
C ASP A 26 9.39 -14.91 -21.12
N PRO A 27 9.68 -15.03 -22.43
CA PRO A 27 9.62 -13.91 -23.36
C PRO A 27 8.20 -13.32 -23.55
N ARG A 28 7.15 -13.94 -23.00
CA ARG A 28 5.77 -13.45 -23.07
C ARG A 28 5.20 -12.97 -21.72
N ASP A 29 5.64 -13.52 -20.59
CA ASP A 29 5.12 -13.11 -19.26
C ASP A 29 6.08 -13.51 -18.12
N ALA A 30 6.89 -12.55 -17.65
CA ALA A 30 7.86 -12.79 -16.59
C ALA A 30 7.17 -13.05 -15.24
N ARG A 31 6.88 -14.31 -14.95
CA ARG A 31 6.29 -14.73 -13.67
C ARG A 31 7.29 -14.57 -12.52
N ILE A 32 6.79 -13.96 -11.44
CA ILE A 32 7.49 -13.82 -10.15
C ILE A 32 6.88 -14.83 -9.19
N GLU A 33 7.70 -15.70 -8.63
CA GLU A 33 7.26 -16.72 -7.68
C GLU A 33 7.99 -16.55 -6.34
N LEU A 34 7.25 -16.77 -5.24
CA LEU A 34 7.85 -16.79 -3.90
C LEU A 34 8.76 -18.00 -3.75
N THR A 35 9.98 -17.76 -3.26
CA THR A 35 10.93 -18.82 -2.91
C THR A 35 10.45 -19.61 -1.69
N PRO A 36 10.99 -20.81 -1.43
CA PRO A 36 10.74 -21.52 -0.17
C PRO A 36 11.09 -20.67 1.07
N LYS A 37 12.14 -19.85 0.98
CA LYS A 37 12.51 -18.88 2.03
C LYS A 37 11.39 -17.88 2.28
N ALA A 38 10.81 -17.29 1.25
CA ALA A 38 9.70 -16.36 1.42
C ALA A 38 8.45 -17.06 1.95
N ARG A 39 8.14 -18.28 1.48
CA ARG A 39 7.00 -19.06 1.98
C ARG A 39 7.13 -19.40 3.45
N ALA A 40 8.34 -19.71 3.93
CA ALA A 40 8.58 -19.93 5.35
C ALA A 40 8.40 -18.67 6.21
N LEU A 41 8.49 -17.47 5.63
CA LEU A 41 8.25 -16.20 6.31
C LEU A 41 6.78 -15.78 6.31
N LEU A 42 5.96 -16.31 5.39
CA LEU A 42 4.55 -15.92 5.25
C LEU A 42 3.76 -16.00 6.56
N PRO A 43 3.82 -17.08 7.36
CA PRO A 43 3.04 -17.15 8.60
C PRO A 43 3.35 -16.01 9.58
N ARG A 44 4.62 -15.57 9.61
CA ARG A 44 5.01 -14.43 10.44
C ARG A 44 4.50 -13.11 9.86
N ILE A 45 4.62 -12.92 8.55
CA ILE A 45 4.12 -11.71 7.87
C ILE A 45 2.61 -11.59 8.06
N GLU A 46 1.88 -12.71 7.93
CA GLU A 46 0.43 -12.80 8.16
C GLU A 46 0.08 -12.46 9.62
N ALA A 47 0.82 -13.00 10.60
CA ALA A 47 0.59 -12.67 12.01
C ALA A 47 0.79 -11.18 12.33
N GLU A 48 1.85 -10.55 11.80
CA GLU A 48 2.08 -9.11 11.97
C GLU A 48 1.02 -8.27 11.25
N TRP A 49 0.54 -8.74 10.09
CA TRP A 49 -0.56 -8.12 9.37
C TRP A 49 -1.87 -8.18 10.17
N ASP A 50 -2.22 -9.35 10.69
CA ASP A 50 -3.41 -9.53 11.52
C ASP A 50 -3.36 -8.68 12.78
N ALA A 51 -2.20 -8.59 13.44
CA ALA A 51 -1.99 -7.71 14.57
C ALA A 51 -2.20 -6.22 14.21
N THR A 52 -1.72 -5.80 13.03
CA THR A 52 -1.91 -4.43 12.52
C THR A 52 -3.39 -4.14 12.25
N VAL A 53 -4.10 -5.08 11.64
CA VAL A 53 -5.54 -4.96 11.38
C VAL A 53 -6.34 -4.88 12.68
N ALA A 54 -6.01 -5.72 13.67
CA ALA A 54 -6.65 -5.70 14.98
C ALA A 54 -6.43 -4.35 15.69
N ALA A 55 -5.19 -3.86 15.72
CA ALA A 55 -4.86 -2.57 16.32
C ALA A 55 -5.59 -1.39 15.65
N MET A 56 -5.75 -1.42 14.32
CA MET A 56 -6.55 -0.41 13.61
C MET A 56 -8.04 -0.50 13.98
N ALA A 57 -8.59 -1.70 14.07
CA ALA A 57 -9.99 -1.90 14.45
C ALA A 57 -10.28 -1.45 15.90
N GLU A 58 -9.34 -1.68 16.82
CA GLU A 58 -9.39 -1.16 18.19
C GLU A 58 -9.41 0.36 18.20
N LEU A 59 -8.51 1.01 17.45
CA LEU A 59 -8.49 2.47 17.32
C LEU A 59 -9.79 3.01 16.71
N ASP A 60 -10.30 2.38 15.65
CA ASP A 60 -11.55 2.80 15.00
C ASP A 60 -12.76 2.72 15.94
N ALA A 61 -12.76 1.78 16.90
CA ALA A 61 -13.82 1.67 17.91
C ALA A 61 -13.80 2.79 18.95
N GLU A 62 -12.67 3.49 19.12
CA GLU A 62 -12.53 4.67 19.99
C GLU A 62 -12.93 5.98 19.31
N LEU A 63 -13.05 5.98 17.97
CA LEU A 63 -13.30 7.17 17.17
C LEU A 63 -14.77 7.29 16.77
N SER A 64 -15.20 8.51 16.48
CA SER A 64 -16.56 8.77 15.98
C SER A 64 -16.81 8.23 14.57
N MET A 65 -15.75 7.91 13.82
CA MET A 65 -15.79 7.30 12.48
C MET A 65 -14.45 6.61 12.17
N PRO A 66 -14.43 5.63 11.24
CA PRO A 66 -13.20 4.91 10.89
C PRO A 66 -12.13 5.82 10.27
N LEU A 67 -10.90 5.74 10.77
CA LEU A 67 -9.79 6.58 10.35
C LEU A 67 -9.42 6.34 8.88
N ALA A 68 -9.36 5.07 8.45
CA ALA A 68 -8.98 4.71 7.09
C ALA A 68 -9.99 5.24 6.04
N GLU A 69 -11.28 5.23 6.38
CA GLU A 69 -12.33 5.78 5.53
C GLU A 69 -12.20 7.31 5.44
N LEU A 70 -12.06 8.00 6.57
CA LEU A 70 -11.87 9.45 6.59
C LEU A 70 -10.64 9.89 5.80
N LEU A 71 -9.50 9.20 5.96
CA LEU A 71 -8.27 9.50 5.22
C LEU A 71 -8.45 9.28 3.71
N THR A 72 -9.18 8.24 3.31
CA THR A 72 -9.56 7.99 1.91
C THR A 72 -10.38 9.15 1.37
N GLU A 73 -11.43 9.56 2.09
CA GLU A 73 -12.29 10.67 1.69
C GLU A 73 -11.53 11.99 1.56
N VAL A 74 -10.63 12.27 2.50
CA VAL A 74 -9.76 13.45 2.47
C VAL A 74 -8.84 13.41 1.24
N ALA A 75 -8.22 12.26 0.95
CA ALA A 75 -7.35 12.10 -0.21
C ALA A 75 -8.13 12.32 -1.53
N GLU A 76 -9.32 11.75 -1.65
CA GLU A 76 -10.23 11.97 -2.79
C GLU A 76 -10.62 13.45 -2.93
N ALA A 77 -11.00 14.10 -1.82
CA ALA A 77 -11.38 15.49 -1.79
C ALA A 77 -10.22 16.41 -2.19
N VAL A 78 -9.01 16.14 -1.72
CA VAL A 78 -7.80 16.89 -2.06
C VAL A 78 -7.40 16.67 -3.52
N ARG A 79 -7.61 15.47 -4.07
CA ARG A 79 -7.33 15.19 -5.49
C ARG A 79 -8.30 15.91 -6.41
N ARG A 80 -9.59 15.91 -6.08
CA ARG A 80 -10.65 16.60 -6.85
C ARG A 80 -10.46 18.11 -6.87
N ARG A 81 -10.04 18.68 -5.74
CA ARG A 81 -9.74 20.10 -5.61
C ARG A 81 -8.53 20.24 -4.71
N PRO A 82 -7.37 20.73 -5.16
CA PRO A 82 -6.21 20.90 -4.30
C PRO A 82 -6.48 21.88 -3.15
N PHE A 83 -5.87 21.66 -1.99
CA PHE A 83 -6.08 22.54 -0.84
C PHE A 83 -5.68 24.01 -1.12
N ARG A 84 -4.59 24.22 -1.89
CA ARG A 84 -4.17 25.54 -2.39
C ARG A 84 -5.26 26.30 -3.16
N GLU A 85 -6.12 25.59 -3.88
CA GLU A 85 -7.21 26.20 -4.64
C GLU A 85 -8.37 26.62 -3.73
N ARG A 86 -8.60 25.87 -2.63
CA ARG A 86 -9.54 26.29 -1.57
C ARG A 86 -9.08 27.59 -0.93
N ILE A 87 -7.79 27.68 -0.60
CA ILE A 87 -7.15 28.89 -0.05
C ILE A 87 -7.32 30.07 -1.02
N ALA A 88 -6.96 29.89 -2.29
CA ALA A 88 -7.06 30.97 -3.29
C ALA A 88 -8.51 31.46 -3.48
N ALA A 89 -9.51 30.57 -3.41
CA ALA A 89 -10.90 30.96 -3.50
C ALA A 89 -11.41 31.71 -2.26
N ALA A 90 -10.91 31.36 -1.07
CA ALA A 90 -11.26 32.07 0.17
C ALA A 90 -10.62 33.48 0.26
N HIS A 91 -9.51 33.70 -0.46
CA HIS A 91 -8.81 34.99 -0.53
C HIS A 91 -9.25 35.90 -1.68
N ARG A 92 -10.27 35.52 -2.47
CA ARG A 92 -10.83 36.45 -3.45
C ARG A 92 -11.73 37.47 -2.72
N PRO A 93 -11.43 38.78 -2.79
CA PRO A 93 -12.33 39.83 -2.32
C PRO A 93 -13.62 39.87 -3.15
#